data_AF-A0A7M1KRZ6-F1
#
_entry.id   AF-A0A7M1KRZ6-F1
#
_cell.length_a   1.000
_cell.length_b   1.000
_cell.length_c   1.000
_cell.angle_alpha   90.00
_cell.angle_beta   90.00
_cell.angle_gamma   90.00
#
_symmetry.space_group_name_H-M   'P 1'
#
loop_
_entity.id
_entity.type
_entity.pdbx_description
1 polymer ?
#
loop_
_entity_poly.entity_id
_entity_poly.type
_entity_poly.pdbx_seq_one_letter_code
_entity_poly.pdbx_strand_id
1 'polypeptide(L)' 'MNLLHLLFGKPTPDDWDRVNAVKSYKSWKIHDCGIGVDAAEVAQSQNYKDAIRQVRQMEVDDIWAC' A
#
# COMPACT_ATOMS: atom_id res chain seq x y z
N MET A 1 28.17 1.85 -17.50
CA MET A 1 27.62 2.01 -16.14
C MET A 1 26.47 3.01 -16.21
N ASN A 2 25.33 2.71 -15.58
CA ASN A 2 24.16 3.60 -15.56
C ASN A 2 24.38 4.72 -14.52
N LEU A 3 24.02 5.96 -14.85
CA LEU A 3 24.05 7.15 -13.98
C LEU A 3 23.31 6.92 -12.65
N LEU A 4 22.24 6.12 -12.67
CA LEU A 4 21.50 5.72 -11.47
C LEU A 4 22.34 4.86 -10.52
N HIS A 5 23.21 3.98 -11.04
CA HIS A 5 24.08 3.16 -10.20
C HIS A 5 25.19 3.97 -9.52
N LEU A 6 25.57 5.12 -10.09
CA LEU A 6 26.53 6.05 -9.47
C LEU A 6 25.88 6.88 -8.36
N LEU A 7 24.61 7.27 -8.54
CA LEU A 7 23.88 8.10 -7.58
C LEU A 7 23.31 7.30 -6.39
N PHE A 8 22.86 6.08 -6.63
CA PHE A 8 22.12 5.27 -5.64
C PHE A 8 22.80 3.94 -5.30
N GLY A 9 23.94 3.63 -5.92
CA GLY A 9 24.57 2.32 -5.80
C GLY A 9 23.86 1.22 -6.60
N LYS A 10 24.37 0.00 -6.47
CA LYS A 10 23.69 -1.18 -7.00
C LYS A 10 22.65 -1.66 -5.98
N PRO A 11 21.47 -2.13 -6.42
CA PRO A 11 20.49 -2.73 -5.53
C PRO A 11 21.10 -3.88 -4.72
N THR A 12 20.87 -3.87 -3.41
CA THR A 12 21.30 -4.90 -2.47
C THR A 12 20.30 -6.08 -2.45
N PRO A 13 20.65 -7.24 -1.88
CA PRO A 13 19.70 -8.34 -1.68
C PRO A 13 18.44 -7.91 -0.91
N ASP A 14 18.59 -7.09 0.15
CA ASP A 14 17.47 -6.54 0.92
C ASP A 14 16.51 -5.69 0.07
N ASP A 15 17.04 -4.95 -0.91
CA ASP A 15 16.22 -4.16 -1.83
C ASP A 15 15.35 -5.08 -2.71
N TRP A 16 15.89 -6.21 -3.14
CA TRP A 16 15.15 -7.21 -3.90
C TRP A 16 14.10 -7.92 -3.05
N ASP A 17 14.41 -8.23 -1.79
CA ASP A 17 13.46 -8.83 -0.86
C ASP A 17 12.28 -7.90 -0.59
N ARG A 18 12.53 -6.59 -0.43
CA ARG A 18 11.47 -5.57 -0.31
C ARG A 18 10.60 -5.50 -1.56
N VAL A 19 11.20 -5.51 -2.75
CA VAL A 19 10.45 -5.53 -4.02
C VAL A 19 9.58 -6.78 -4.13
N ASN A 20 10.10 -7.94 -3.74
CA ASN A 20 9.36 -9.20 -3.75
C ASN A 20 8.20 -9.20 -2.74
N ALA A 21 8.43 -8.66 -1.54
CA ALA A 21 7.38 -8.47 -0.55
C ALA A 21 6.27 -7.56 -1.09
N VAL A 22 6.62 -6.41 -1.68
CA VAL A 22 5.66 -5.49 -2.32
C VAL A 22 4.85 -6.20 -3.41
N LYS A 23 5.50 -6.97 -4.28
CA LYS A 23 4.83 -7.73 -5.34
C LYS A 23 3.90 -8.84 -4.83
N SER A 24 4.10 -9.34 -3.61
CA SER A 24 3.24 -10.37 -3.01
C SER A 24 1.89 -9.82 -2.53
N TYR A 25 1.80 -8.50 -2.28
CA TYR A 25 0.54 -7.86 -1.93
C TYR A 25 -0.25 -7.58 -3.20
N LYS A 26 -1.40 -8.25 -3.35
CA LYS A 26 -2.28 -8.14 -4.52
C LYS A 26 -2.60 -6.67 -4.89
N SER A 27 -2.86 -5.84 -3.88
CA SER A 27 -3.25 -4.44 -4.05
C SER A 27 -2.09 -3.48 -4.34
N TRP A 28 -0.84 -3.90 -4.18
CA TRP A 28 0.33 -3.04 -4.41
C TRP A 28 0.89 -3.30 -5.80
N LYS A 29 1.14 -2.22 -6.55
CA LYS A 29 1.63 -2.29 -7.94
C LYS A 29 2.86 -1.42 -8.10
N ILE A 30 3.83 -1.94 -8.84
CA ILE A 30 5.02 -1.19 -9.24
C ILE A 30 4.67 -0.50 -10.57
N HIS A 31 4.76 0.82 -10.57
CA HIS A 31 4.56 1.68 -11.72
C HIS A 31 5.90 2.31 -12.12
N ASP A 32 5.98 2.85 -13.34
CA ASP A 32 7.19 3.51 -13.86
C ASP A 32 7.65 4.68 -12.98
N CYS A 33 6.74 5.27 -12.19
CA CYS A 33 7.00 6.37 -11.26
C CYS A 33 7.12 5.96 -9.78
N GLY A 34 7.02 4.68 -9.43
CA GLY A 34 7.18 4.21 -8.05
C GLY A 34 6.21 3.11 -7.62
N ILE A 35 6.05 2.95 -6.31
CA ILE A 35 5.15 1.95 -5.72
C ILE A 35 3.81 2.62 -5.43
N GLY A 36 2.74 2.12 -6.06
CA GLY A 36 1.38 2.59 -5.87
C GLY A 36 0.48 1.49 -5.33
N VAL A 37 -0.71 1.90 -4.89
CA VAL A 37 -1.75 0.97 -4.46
C VAL A 37 -2.93 1.10 -5.41
N ASP A 38 -3.46 -0.02 -5.89
CA ASP A 38 -4.65 -0.02 -6.72
C ASP A 38 -5.89 0.27 -5.88
N ALA A 39 -6.41 1.49 -5.99
CA ALA A 39 -7.55 1.97 -5.22
C ALA A 39 -8.81 1.13 -5.44
N ALA A 40 -9.02 0.59 -6.66
CA ALA A 40 -10.18 -0.24 -6.96
C ALA A 40 -10.07 -1.60 -6.24
N GLU A 41 -8.89 -2.21 -6.20
CA GLU A 41 -8.67 -3.45 -5.48
C GLU A 41 -8.76 -3.27 -3.97
N VAL A 42 -8.24 -2.16 -3.43
CA VAL A 42 -8.39 -1.82 -2.01
C VAL A 42 -9.86 -1.67 -1.63
N ALA A 43 -10.63 -0.93 -2.42
CA ALA A 43 -12.06 -0.72 -2.18
C ALA A 43 -12.87 -2.02 -2.21
N GLN A 44 -12.43 -3.01 -2.98
CA GLN A 44 -13.05 -4.32 -3.03
C GLN A 44 -12.64 -5.25 -1.88
N SER A 45 -11.53 -4.99 -1.20
CA SER A 45 -11.02 -5.83 -0.12
C SER A 45 -11.97 -5.86 1.09
N GLN A 46 -12.15 -7.05 1.67
CA GLN A 46 -13.02 -7.23 2.82
C GLN A 46 -12.51 -6.43 4.04
N ASN A 47 -11.20 -6.47 4.29
CA ASN A 47 -10.57 -5.74 5.38
C ASN A 47 -10.84 -4.23 5.30
N TYR A 48 -10.79 -3.64 4.11
CA TYR A 48 -11.10 -2.22 3.93
C TYR A 48 -12.56 -1.92 4.22
N LYS A 49 -13.49 -2.76 3.75
CA LYS A 49 -14.92 -2.61 4.02
C LYS A 49 -15.24 -2.73 5.52
N ASP A 50 -14.59 -3.66 6.20
CA ASP A 50 -14.76 -3.87 7.64
C ASP A 50 -14.21 -2.67 8.43
N ALA A 51 -13.04 -2.15 8.04
CA ALA A 51 -12.46 -0.95 8.64
C ALA A 51 -13.37 0.30 8.46
N ILE A 52 -13.89 0.52 7.25
CA ILE A 52 -14.83 1.62 6.99
C ILE A 52 -16.12 1.45 7.79
N ARG A 53 -16.61 0.22 7.97
CA ARG A 53 -17.79 -0.05 8.80
C ARG A 53 -17.53 0.28 10.27
N GLN A 54 -16.36 -0.08 10.79
CA GLN A 54 -15.97 0.25 12.17
C GLN A 54 -15.87 1.76 12.39
N VAL A 55 -15.22 2.49 11.46
CA VAL A 55 -15.13 3.96 11.54
C VAL A 55 -16.52 4.60 11.54
N ARG A 56 -17.42 4.16 10.65
CA ARG A 56 -18.80 4.67 10.62
C ARG A 56 -19.58 4.38 11.90
N GLN A 57 -19.35 3.22 12.54
CA GLN A 57 -19.97 2.91 13.82
C GLN A 57 -19.46 3.83 14.92
N MET A 58 -18.15 4.09 14.96
CA MET A 58 -17.58 5.07 15.90
C MET A 58 -18.14 6.47 15.69
N GLU A 59 -18.30 6.93 14.45
CA GLU A 59 -18.92 8.23 14.15
C GLU A 59 -20.38 8.30 14.61
N VAL A 60 -21.15 7.22 14.43
CA VAL A 60 -22.54 7.16 14.90
C VAL A 60 -22.59 7.17 16.43
N ASP A 61 -21.77 6.36 17.09
CA ASP A 61 -21.73 6.29 18.56
C ASP A 61 -21.34 7.65 19.18
N ASP A 62 -20.44 8.40 18.54
CA ASP A 62 -20.02 9.75 18.97
C ASP A 62 -21.17 10.77 18.83
N ILE A 63 -21.99 10.66 17.78
CA ILE A 63 -23.19 11.49 17.59
C ILE A 63 -24.25 11.22 18.67
N TRP A 64 -24.40 9.97 19.11
CA TRP A 64 -25.34 9.58 20.17
C TRP A 64 -24.80 9.79 21.59
N ALA A 65 -23.52 10.11 21.75
CA ALA A 65 -22.91 10.48 23.03
C ALA A 65 -23.05 11.99 23.36
N CYS A 66 -23.60 12.79 22.45
CA CYS A 66 -23.94 14.21 22.63
C CYS A 66 -25.44 14.42 22.93
#